data_AF-T0MRH2-F1
#
_entry.id   AF-T0MRH2-F1
#
_cell.length_a   1.000
_cell.length_b   1.000
_cell.length_c   1.000
_cell.angle_alpha   90.00
_cell.angle_beta   90.00
_cell.angle_gamma   90.00
#
_symmetry.space_group_name_H-M   'P 1'
#
loop_
_entity.id
_entity.type
_entity.pdbx_description
1 polymer ?
#
loop_
_entity_poly.entity_id
_entity_poly.type
_entity_poly.pdbx_seq_one_letter_code
_entity_poly.pdbx_strand_id
1 'polypeptide(L)'
;MPEPQKLEERYRYIGFDVYPAKAERVFKDPAEEKLYLEKIKKKEKSLPGFERDFSLVYVPAFTRADKIILTVFSFLLTASFFLPWFSFTQMGTKFSFSALTALLNLGKISDFIPLGGIPAIVIVILTAVFMISSFVLGVVNLLTIFSKAKDPERYWIRLKKFIKLGYFPILIWSMVLVISIVSFRTPVWDLLGIAQLGGKFTVFNLIQLSHLGLWMAFASLLVNSSIARED
;
A
#
# COMPACT_ATOMS: atom_id res chain seq x y z
N MET A 1 15.82 -18.07 53.82
CA MET A 1 14.47 -18.53 53.47
C MET A 1 13.57 -17.30 53.45
N PRO A 2 12.88 -16.98 52.34
CA PRO A 2 11.97 -15.83 52.32
C PRO A 2 10.81 -16.07 53.28
N GLU A 3 10.42 -15.03 54.02
CA GLU A 3 9.29 -15.08 54.97
C GLU A 3 7.99 -15.50 54.27
N PRO A 4 7.17 -16.37 54.90
CA PRO A 4 5.97 -16.96 54.29
C PRO A 4 4.93 -15.92 53.85
N GLN A 5 4.90 -14.74 54.47
CA GLN A 5 3.95 -13.67 54.13
C GLN A 5 4.16 -13.07 52.72
N LYS A 6 5.39 -13.09 52.18
CA LYS A 6 5.67 -12.55 50.82
C LYS A 6 5.24 -13.47 49.68
N LEU A 7 4.88 -14.73 49.96
CA LEU A 7 4.39 -15.67 48.96
C LEU A 7 2.91 -15.47 48.70
N GLU A 8 2.09 -15.22 49.73
CA GLU A 8 0.64 -15.04 49.57
C GLU A 8 0.28 -13.82 48.71
N GLU A 9 1.01 -12.72 48.84
CA GLU A 9 0.78 -11.50 48.04
C GLU A 9 1.05 -11.71 46.54
N ARG A 10 1.91 -12.67 46.15
CA ARG A 10 2.22 -12.93 44.72
C ARG A 10 1.09 -13.60 43.95
N TYR A 11 0.09 -14.16 44.63
CA TYR A 11 -0.98 -14.94 44.00
C TYR A 11 -2.32 -14.20 43.94
N ARG A 12 -2.41 -12.98 44.48
CA ARG A 12 -3.52 -12.06 44.23
C ARG A 12 -3.31 -11.34 42.91
N TYR A 13 -3.69 -12.00 41.81
CA TYR A 13 -3.95 -11.30 40.56
C TYR A 13 -5.37 -10.73 40.60
N ILE A 14 -5.52 -9.52 40.07
CA ILE A 14 -6.73 -8.68 40.11
C ILE A 14 -8.02 -9.52 40.02
N GLY A 15 -8.72 -9.67 41.15
CA GLY A 15 -10.07 -10.25 41.23
C GLY A 15 -10.18 -11.78 41.28
N PHE A 16 -9.09 -12.54 41.27
CA PHE A 16 -9.15 -14.01 41.33
C PHE A 16 -8.21 -14.59 42.40
N ASP A 17 -8.76 -15.40 43.30
CA ASP A 17 -7.98 -16.19 44.26
C ASP A 17 -7.37 -17.39 43.51
N VAL A 18 -6.08 -17.29 43.18
CA VAL A 18 -5.35 -18.38 42.55
C VAL A 18 -4.92 -19.36 43.65
N TYR A 19 -5.57 -20.52 43.73
CA TYR A 19 -5.17 -21.59 44.65
C TYR A 19 -3.97 -22.35 44.06
N PRO A 20 -2.76 -22.25 44.64
CA PRO A 20 -1.56 -22.90 44.10
C PRO A 20 -1.48 -24.39 44.42
N ALA A 21 -2.47 -24.94 45.14
CA ALA A 21 -2.56 -26.37 45.41
C ALA A 21 -3.02 -27.10 44.15
N LYS A 22 -2.31 -28.19 43.79
CA LYS A 22 -2.54 -29.08 42.63
C LYS A 22 -3.99 -29.02 42.16
N ALA A 23 -4.22 -28.34 41.04
CA ALA A 23 -5.54 -28.27 40.42
C ALA A 23 -6.10 -29.69 40.31
N GLU A 24 -7.25 -29.93 40.94
CA GLU A 24 -7.97 -31.19 40.76
C GLU A 24 -8.20 -31.39 39.27
N ARG A 25 -8.17 -32.66 38.82
CA ARG A 25 -8.46 -32.95 37.42
C ARG A 25 -9.85 -32.40 37.10
N VAL A 26 -9.89 -31.47 36.14
CA VAL A 26 -11.11 -30.79 35.69
C VAL A 26 -12.18 -31.81 35.25
N PHE A 27 -11.74 -32.95 34.72
CA PHE A 27 -12.58 -34.07 34.35
C PHE A 27 -12.44 -35.21 35.36
N LYS A 28 -13.58 -35.73 35.82
CA LYS A 28 -13.64 -36.86 36.75
C LYS A 28 -13.33 -38.19 36.05
N ASP A 29 -13.60 -38.27 34.74
CA ASP A 29 -13.46 -39.47 33.93
C ASP A 29 -12.70 -39.17 32.62
N PRO A 30 -11.71 -39.99 32.20
CA PRO A 30 -11.08 -39.89 30.88
C PRO A 30 -12.06 -39.97 29.69
N ALA A 31 -13.25 -40.55 29.85
CA ALA A 31 -14.28 -40.58 28.81
C ALA A 31 -14.90 -39.18 28.55
N GLU A 32 -15.16 -38.41 29.61
CA GLU A 32 -15.67 -37.04 29.51
C GLU A 32 -14.66 -36.12 28.84
N GLU A 33 -13.37 -36.29 29.16
CA GLU A 33 -12.28 -35.53 28.53
C GLU A 33 -12.24 -35.75 27.02
N LYS A 34 -12.35 -37.01 26.55
CA LYS A 34 -12.38 -37.31 25.12
C LYS A 34 -13.59 -36.69 24.41
N LEU A 35 -14.79 -36.79 25.01
CA LEU A 35 -16.00 -36.19 24.44
C LEU A 35 -15.90 -34.66 24.36
N TYR A 36 -15.33 -34.04 25.40
CA TYR A 36 -15.08 -32.61 25.43
C TYR A 36 -14.07 -32.18 24.36
N LEU A 37 -12.95 -32.90 24.23
CA LEU A 37 -11.93 -32.64 23.20
C LEU A 37 -12.47 -32.84 21.78
N GLU A 38 -13.31 -33.84 21.54
CA GLU A 38 -14.00 -34.02 20.25
C GLU A 38 -14.99 -32.89 19.97
N LYS A 39 -15.72 -32.42 20.99
CA LYS A 39 -16.62 -31.28 20.87
C LYS A 39 -15.87 -29.99 20.56
N ILE A 40 -14.70 -29.77 21.19
CA ILE A 40 -13.81 -28.65 20.85
C ILE A 40 -13.30 -28.79 19.42
N LYS A 41 -12.75 -29.94 19.03
CA LYS A 41 -12.26 -30.15 17.66
C LYS A 41 -13.35 -29.98 16.60
N LYS A 42 -14.57 -30.42 16.88
CA LYS A 42 -15.73 -30.20 16.01
C LYS A 42 -16.10 -28.71 15.95
N LYS A 43 -16.14 -28.02 17.09
CA LYS A 43 -16.38 -26.56 17.14
C LYS A 43 -15.30 -25.78 16.38
N GLU A 44 -14.03 -26.08 16.62
CA GLU A 44 -12.86 -25.49 15.96
C GLU A 44 -12.91 -25.70 14.43
N LYS A 45 -13.31 -26.90 13.97
CA LYS A 45 -13.52 -27.17 12.55
C LYS A 45 -14.76 -26.50 11.96
N SER A 46 -15.84 -26.38 12.73
CA SER A 46 -17.11 -25.81 12.27
C SER A 46 -17.12 -24.29 12.25
N LEU A 47 -16.29 -23.66 13.08
CA LEU A 47 -16.22 -22.22 13.26
C LEU A 47 -14.75 -21.76 13.22
N PRO A 48 -14.10 -21.77 12.04
CA PRO A 48 -12.79 -21.16 11.90
C PRO A 48 -12.89 -19.64 12.09
N GLY A 49 -12.63 -19.16 13.30
CA GLY A 49 -12.41 -17.74 13.61
C GLY A 49 -13.45 -17.05 14.50
N PHE A 50 -14.65 -17.61 14.67
CA PHE A 50 -15.76 -16.86 15.31
C PHE A 50 -15.52 -16.49 16.78
N GLU A 51 -14.91 -17.35 17.61
CA GLU A 51 -14.78 -17.05 19.06
C GLU A 51 -13.71 -15.99 19.39
N ARG A 52 -12.79 -15.69 18.46
CA ARG A 52 -11.79 -14.61 18.63
C ARG A 52 -12.23 -13.27 18.06
N ASP A 53 -13.13 -13.27 17.08
CA ASP A 53 -13.59 -12.06 16.40
C ASP A 53 -14.59 -11.23 17.24
N PHE A 54 -15.13 -11.79 18.34
CA PHE A 54 -15.99 -11.07 19.30
C PHE A 54 -15.29 -10.69 20.62
N SER A 55 -13.99 -10.95 20.75
CA SER A 55 -13.23 -10.38 21.85
C SER A 55 -13.08 -8.88 21.61
N LEU A 56 -13.62 -8.04 22.50
CA LEU A 56 -13.38 -6.58 22.51
C LEU A 56 -11.87 -6.23 22.51
N VAL A 57 -11.02 -7.19 22.88
CA VAL A 57 -9.56 -7.03 22.94
C VAL A 57 -8.90 -7.30 21.58
N TYR A 58 -9.57 -7.98 20.64
CA TYR A 58 -8.98 -8.37 19.35
C TYR A 58 -9.88 -7.98 18.17
N VAL A 59 -9.83 -6.70 17.78
CA VAL A 59 -10.40 -6.25 16.51
C VAL A 59 -9.34 -6.46 15.41
N PRO A 60 -9.61 -7.27 14.37
CA PRO A 60 -8.67 -7.44 13.28
C PRO A 60 -8.42 -6.09 12.59
N ALA A 61 -7.16 -5.67 12.49
CA ALA A 61 -6.78 -4.37 11.92
C ALA A 61 -7.15 -4.21 10.44
N PHE A 62 -7.41 -5.31 9.71
CA PHE A 62 -7.96 -5.28 8.36
C PHE A 62 -8.93 -6.45 8.17
N THR A 63 -10.05 -6.16 7.54
CA THR A 63 -11.04 -7.16 7.14
C THR A 63 -10.55 -7.99 5.95
N ARG A 64 -11.26 -9.09 5.65
CA ARG A 64 -11.00 -9.85 4.40
C ARG A 64 -11.26 -9.02 3.15
N ALA A 65 -12.25 -8.13 3.20
CA ALA A 65 -12.56 -7.22 2.11
C ALA A 65 -11.38 -6.28 1.84
N ASP A 66 -10.81 -5.68 2.90
CA ASP A 66 -9.64 -4.79 2.76
C ASP A 66 -8.46 -5.50 2.13
N LYS A 67 -8.20 -6.76 2.50
CA LYS A 67 -7.15 -7.57 1.86
C LYS A 67 -7.40 -7.78 0.37
N ILE A 68 -8.64 -8.06 -0.03
CA ILE A 68 -8.99 -8.25 -1.43
C ILE A 68 -8.79 -6.94 -2.19
N ILE A 69 -9.30 -5.82 -1.66
CA ILE A 69 -9.15 -4.49 -2.25
C ILE A 69 -7.66 -4.13 -2.37
N LEU A 70 -6.89 -4.25 -1.29
CA LEU A 70 -5.44 -4.01 -1.30
C LEU A 70 -4.72 -4.88 -2.32
N THR A 71 -5.11 -6.14 -2.47
CA THR A 71 -4.51 -7.06 -3.45
C THR A 71 -4.78 -6.57 -4.87
N VAL A 72 -6.04 -6.29 -5.19
CA VAL A 72 -6.45 -5.84 -6.53
C VAL A 72 -5.77 -4.52 -6.89
N PHE A 73 -5.82 -3.52 -6.01
CA PHE A 73 -5.23 -2.22 -6.29
C PHE A 73 -3.70 -2.23 -6.24
N SER A 74 -3.06 -3.07 -5.44
CA SER A 74 -1.59 -3.23 -5.52
C SER A 74 -1.16 -3.94 -6.81
N PHE A 75 -1.99 -4.87 -7.31
CA PHE A 75 -1.78 -5.47 -8.63
C PHE A 75 -1.96 -4.45 -9.75
N LEU A 76 -3.04 -3.67 -9.74
CA LEU A 76 -3.27 -2.60 -10.71
C LEU A 76 -2.15 -1.55 -10.68
N LEU A 77 -1.69 -1.17 -9.49
CA LEU A 77 -0.56 -0.26 -9.31
C LEU A 77 0.72 -0.81 -9.97
N THR A 78 1.00 -2.10 -9.79
CA THR A 78 2.16 -2.76 -10.41
C THR A 78 2.01 -2.88 -11.93
N ALA A 79 0.84 -3.33 -12.40
CA ALA A 79 0.54 -3.48 -13.82
C ALA A 79 0.56 -2.14 -14.56
N SER A 80 0.15 -1.07 -13.90
CA SER A 80 0.13 0.28 -14.48
C SER A 80 1.49 0.72 -15.00
N PHE A 81 2.59 0.27 -14.39
CA PHE A 81 3.96 0.59 -14.79
C PHE A 81 4.28 0.15 -16.24
N PHE A 82 3.62 -0.89 -16.72
CA PHE A 82 3.80 -1.42 -18.08
C PHE A 82 2.78 -0.85 -19.08
N LEU A 83 1.74 -0.19 -18.61
CA LEU A 83 0.77 0.49 -19.47
C LEU A 83 1.34 1.82 -19.99
N PRO A 84 0.78 2.41 -21.06
CA PRO A 84 1.14 3.76 -21.48
C PRO A 84 0.79 4.78 -20.40
N TRP A 85 1.78 5.57 -20.01
CA TRP A 85 1.65 6.69 -19.06
C TRP A 85 1.54 8.01 -19.77
N PHE A 86 2.23 8.17 -20.89
CA PHE A 86 2.18 9.37 -21.71
C PHE A 86 1.91 9.02 -23.17
N SER A 87 1.11 9.83 -23.85
CA SER A 87 0.88 9.74 -25.28
C SER A 87 0.83 11.11 -25.92
N PHE A 88 1.44 11.25 -27.09
CA PHE A 88 1.36 12.46 -27.91
C PHE A 88 1.39 12.10 -29.39
N THR A 89 0.86 12.98 -30.24
CA THR A 89 0.96 12.83 -31.68
C THR A 89 2.09 13.69 -32.22
N GLN A 90 3.01 13.10 -32.98
CA GLN A 90 4.07 13.80 -33.71
C GLN A 90 3.92 13.47 -35.19
N MET A 91 3.78 14.50 -36.04
CA MET A 91 3.64 14.35 -37.50
C MET A 91 2.54 13.35 -37.93
N GLY A 92 1.41 13.33 -37.22
CA GLY A 92 0.28 12.43 -37.51
C GLY A 92 0.43 11.00 -36.98
N THR A 93 1.59 10.63 -36.42
CA THR A 93 1.80 9.34 -35.77
C THR A 93 1.64 9.47 -34.26
N LYS A 94 0.88 8.54 -33.65
CA LYS A 94 0.69 8.49 -32.20
C LYS A 94 1.87 7.77 -31.55
N PHE A 95 2.55 8.45 -30.64
CA PHE A 95 3.59 7.88 -29.80
C PHE A 95 3.05 7.68 -28.39
N SER A 96 3.40 6.56 -27.78
CA SER A 96 2.98 6.22 -26.41
C SER A 96 4.15 5.61 -25.65
N PHE A 97 4.37 6.08 -24.42
CA PHE A 97 5.46 5.65 -23.57
C PHE A 97 4.91 5.04 -22.29
N SER A 98 5.32 3.82 -21.98
CA SER A 98 5.12 3.25 -20.65
C SER A 98 6.09 3.87 -19.65
N ALA A 99 5.84 3.69 -18.34
CA ALA A 99 6.76 4.16 -17.32
C ALA A 99 8.14 3.51 -17.46
N LEU A 100 8.19 2.21 -17.77
CA LEU A 100 9.45 1.52 -18.04
C LEU A 100 10.22 2.14 -19.21
N THR A 101 9.56 2.36 -20.34
CA THR A 101 10.21 2.96 -21.52
C THR A 101 10.64 4.40 -21.23
N ALA A 102 9.84 5.17 -20.49
CA ALA A 102 10.19 6.53 -20.09
C ALA A 102 11.44 6.56 -19.20
N LEU A 103 11.53 5.66 -18.21
CA LEU A 103 12.69 5.54 -17.32
C LEU A 103 13.95 5.10 -18.06
N LEU A 104 13.84 4.14 -18.99
CA LEU A 104 14.99 3.69 -19.80
C LEU A 104 15.49 4.78 -20.76
N ASN A 105 14.61 5.68 -21.21
CA ASN A 105 14.96 6.80 -22.08
C ASN A 105 15.22 8.10 -21.32
N LEU A 106 15.28 8.09 -19.99
CA LEU A 106 15.41 9.29 -19.17
C LEU A 106 16.73 10.04 -19.44
N GLY A 107 17.79 9.30 -19.77
CA GLY A 107 19.07 9.88 -20.22
C GLY A 107 19.02 10.56 -21.59
N LYS A 108 17.97 10.32 -22.41
CA LYS A 108 17.72 11.08 -23.64
C LYS A 108 16.80 12.27 -23.39
N ILE A 109 15.92 12.17 -22.38
CA ILE A 109 15.07 13.29 -21.95
C ILE A 109 15.91 14.45 -21.41
N SER A 110 17.10 14.16 -20.84
CA SER A 110 18.03 15.20 -20.40
C SER A 110 18.57 16.09 -21.52
N ASP A 111 18.51 15.66 -22.77
CA ASP A 111 18.96 16.49 -23.89
C ASP A 111 17.94 17.62 -24.19
N PHE A 112 16.69 17.44 -23.77
CA PHE A 112 15.60 18.40 -23.96
C PHE A 112 15.37 19.32 -22.74
N ILE A 113 16.05 19.02 -21.63
CA ILE A 113 15.99 19.78 -20.38
C ILE A 113 16.35 21.27 -20.54
N PRO A 114 17.45 21.65 -21.25
CA PRO A 114 17.84 23.06 -21.37
C PRO A 114 16.78 23.93 -22.04
N LEU A 115 15.93 23.32 -22.86
CA LEU A 115 14.92 23.99 -23.66
C LEU A 115 13.60 24.23 -22.91
N GLY A 116 13.33 23.50 -21.82
CA GLY A 116 12.14 23.68 -20.97
C GLY A 116 12.39 24.48 -19.69
N GLY A 117 13.64 24.82 -19.41
CA GLY A 117 14.06 25.50 -18.18
C GLY A 117 13.94 24.62 -16.92
N ILE A 118 14.30 25.20 -15.77
CA ILE A 118 14.32 24.52 -14.47
C ILE A 118 12.98 23.83 -14.13
N PRO A 119 11.79 24.44 -14.36
CA PRO A 119 10.52 23.79 -14.02
C PRO A 119 10.29 22.46 -14.77
N ALA A 120 10.69 22.37 -16.03
CA ALA A 120 10.57 21.15 -16.82
C ALA A 120 11.42 20.01 -16.22
N ILE A 121 12.64 20.32 -15.81
CA ILE A 121 13.55 19.37 -15.14
C ILE A 121 12.90 18.79 -13.90
N VAL A 122 12.37 19.69 -13.05
CA VAL A 122 11.75 19.30 -11.78
C VAL A 122 10.55 18.40 -12.04
N ILE A 123 9.70 18.71 -13.03
CA ILE A 123 8.57 17.84 -13.40
C ILE A 123 9.03 16.47 -13.87
N VAL A 124 10.04 16.39 -14.74
CA VAL A 124 10.57 15.10 -15.23
C VAL A 124 11.11 14.26 -14.08
N ILE A 125 11.91 14.85 -13.20
CA ILE A 125 12.48 14.16 -12.03
C ILE A 125 11.37 13.69 -11.09
N LEU A 126 10.44 14.58 -10.71
CA LEU A 126 9.34 14.21 -9.81
C LEU A 126 8.46 13.11 -10.42
N THR A 127 8.18 13.18 -11.72
CA THR A 127 7.42 12.14 -12.42
C THR A 127 8.16 10.81 -12.42
N ALA A 128 9.48 10.80 -12.63
CA ALA A 128 10.29 9.59 -12.57
C ALA A 128 10.32 8.98 -11.17
N VAL A 129 10.48 9.81 -10.13
CA VAL A 129 10.41 9.35 -8.73
C VAL A 129 9.02 8.80 -8.43
N PHE A 130 7.96 9.45 -8.91
CA PHE A 130 6.58 8.96 -8.79
C PHE A 130 6.40 7.59 -9.47
N MET A 131 6.92 7.39 -10.69
CA MET A 131 6.88 6.11 -11.41
C MET A 131 7.55 4.99 -10.60
N ILE A 132 8.79 5.22 -10.17
CA ILE A 132 9.58 4.22 -9.44
C ILE A 132 8.93 3.89 -8.10
N SER A 133 8.55 4.91 -7.32
CA SER A 133 7.94 4.71 -6.01
C SER A 133 6.58 4.02 -6.10
N SER A 134 5.75 4.35 -7.09
CA SER A 134 4.47 3.68 -7.35
C SER A 134 4.66 2.20 -7.63
N PHE A 135 5.59 1.85 -8.52
CA PHE A 135 5.89 0.46 -8.85
C PHE A 135 6.43 -0.32 -7.65
N VAL A 136 7.44 0.22 -6.96
CA VAL A 136 8.04 -0.41 -5.78
C VAL A 136 6.99 -0.64 -4.70
N LEU A 137 6.10 0.32 -4.44
CA LEU A 137 5.03 0.16 -3.45
C LEU A 137 4.00 -0.88 -3.87
N GLY A 138 3.62 -0.94 -5.16
CA GLY A 138 2.76 -2.00 -5.68
C GLY A 138 3.34 -3.39 -5.41
N VAL A 139 4.61 -3.60 -5.74
CA VAL A 139 5.33 -4.87 -5.52
C VAL A 139 5.46 -5.17 -4.03
N VAL A 140 5.91 -4.21 -3.21
CA VAL A 140 6.09 -4.41 -1.77
C VAL A 140 4.77 -4.71 -1.07
N ASN A 141 3.67 -4.04 -1.45
CA ASN A 141 2.36 -4.32 -0.89
C ASN A 141 1.90 -5.73 -1.25
N LEU A 142 2.02 -6.15 -2.51
CA LEU A 142 1.68 -7.53 -2.92
C LEU A 142 2.51 -8.57 -2.15
N LEU A 143 3.83 -8.39 -2.09
CA LEU A 143 4.72 -9.28 -1.34
C LEU A 143 4.37 -9.32 0.14
N THR A 144 3.99 -8.19 0.72
CA THR A 144 3.58 -8.11 2.13
C THR A 144 2.25 -8.81 2.35
N ILE A 145 1.27 -8.65 1.46
CA ILE A 145 -0.04 -9.31 1.58
C ILE A 145 0.11 -10.83 1.54
N PHE A 146 0.91 -11.35 0.60
CA PHE A 146 1.16 -12.80 0.44
C PHE A 146 2.23 -13.36 1.38
N SER A 147 2.88 -12.52 2.18
CA SER A 147 3.87 -12.94 3.16
C SER A 147 3.23 -13.83 4.23
N LYS A 148 3.74 -15.05 4.40
CA LYS A 148 3.41 -15.91 5.54
C LYS A 148 4.11 -15.37 6.78
N ALA A 149 3.44 -14.53 7.56
CA ALA A 149 3.93 -14.11 8.85
C ALA A 149 3.53 -15.12 9.94
N LYS A 150 4.49 -15.52 10.79
CA LYS A 150 4.23 -16.36 11.96
C LYS A 150 3.42 -15.63 13.04
N ASP A 151 3.57 -14.31 13.11
CA ASP A 151 2.95 -13.43 14.09
C ASP A 151 1.98 -12.47 13.37
N PRO A 152 0.66 -12.61 13.60
CA PRO A 152 -0.36 -11.76 12.99
C PRO A 152 -0.17 -10.28 13.32
N GLU A 153 0.24 -9.92 14.54
CA GLU A 153 0.35 -8.51 14.95
C GLU A 153 1.47 -7.80 14.19
N ARG A 154 2.64 -8.44 14.11
CA ARG A 154 3.78 -7.92 13.35
C ARG A 154 3.47 -7.80 11.86
N TYR A 155 2.66 -8.72 11.31
CA TYR A 155 2.19 -8.63 9.93
C TYR A 155 1.37 -7.36 9.71
N TRP A 156 0.41 -7.08 10.59
CA TRP A 156 -0.47 -5.92 10.46
C TRP A 156 0.28 -4.60 10.57
N ILE A 157 1.17 -4.49 11.55
CA ILE A 157 2.02 -3.29 11.74
C ILE A 157 2.85 -3.04 10.48
N ARG A 158 3.43 -4.10 9.90
CA ARG A 158 4.23 -4.01 8.69
C ARG A 158 3.40 -3.59 7.47
N LEU A 159 2.24 -4.22 7.27
CA LEU A 159 1.34 -3.90 6.16
C LEU A 159 0.88 -2.44 6.26
N LYS A 160 0.44 -1.99 7.44
CA LYS A 160 0.03 -0.60 7.69
C LYS A 160 1.15 0.39 7.41
N LYS A 161 2.39 0.07 7.83
CA LYS A 161 3.56 0.91 7.55
C LYS A 161 3.81 1.07 6.05
N PHE A 162 3.74 -0.01 5.27
CA PHE A 162 3.96 0.06 3.82
C PHE A 162 2.83 0.78 3.09
N ILE A 163 1.58 0.57 3.49
CA ILE A 163 0.45 1.30 2.91
C ILE A 163 0.57 2.80 3.21
N LYS A 164 0.98 3.20 4.41
CA LYS A 164 1.24 4.62 4.76
C LYS A 164 2.36 5.25 3.91
N LEU A 165 3.30 4.47 3.39
CA LEU A 165 4.28 5.01 2.43
C LEU A 165 3.64 5.41 1.09
N GLY A 166 2.41 4.97 0.80
CA GLY A 166 1.61 5.41 -0.35
C GLY A 166 1.31 6.90 -0.39
N TYR A 167 1.34 7.60 0.75
CA TYR A 167 1.18 9.06 0.80
C TYR A 167 2.34 9.80 0.13
N PHE A 168 3.54 9.21 0.10
CA PHE A 168 4.72 9.82 -0.53
C PHE A 168 4.56 10.04 -2.04
N PRO A 169 4.28 9.02 -2.89
CA PRO A 169 4.05 9.24 -4.31
C PRO A 169 2.82 10.13 -4.58
N ILE A 170 1.77 10.08 -3.76
CA ILE A 170 0.62 10.98 -3.88
C ILE A 170 1.06 12.44 -3.73
N LEU A 171 1.90 12.73 -2.74
CA LEU A 171 2.43 14.08 -2.52
C LEU A 171 3.32 14.53 -3.69
N ILE A 172 4.17 13.64 -4.22
CA ILE A 172 4.99 13.93 -5.40
C ILE A 172 4.12 14.28 -6.60
N TRP A 173 3.11 13.46 -6.90
CA TRP A 173 2.22 13.73 -8.03
C TRP A 173 1.43 15.03 -7.84
N SER A 174 0.97 15.30 -6.61
CA SER A 174 0.31 16.56 -6.26
C SER A 174 1.23 17.77 -6.50
N MET A 175 2.51 17.66 -6.17
CA MET A 175 3.51 18.69 -6.45
C MET A 175 3.70 18.92 -7.95
N VAL A 176 3.72 17.85 -8.77
CA VAL A 176 3.77 17.97 -10.24
C VAL A 176 2.55 18.75 -10.77
N LEU A 177 1.35 18.47 -10.26
CA LEU A 177 0.15 19.21 -10.62
C LEU A 177 0.27 20.69 -10.25
N VAL A 178 0.73 21.00 -9.03
CA VAL A 178 0.92 22.38 -8.55
C VAL A 178 1.92 23.15 -9.41
N ILE A 179 3.06 22.56 -9.75
CA ILE A 179 4.06 23.19 -10.63
C ILE A 179 3.45 23.44 -12.02
N SER A 180 2.63 22.52 -12.51
CA SER A 180 1.98 22.62 -13.82
C SER A 180 0.93 23.73 -13.89
N ILE A 181 0.40 24.20 -12.76
CA ILE A 181 -0.51 25.36 -12.72
C ILE A 181 0.24 26.65 -13.06
N VAL A 182 1.47 26.82 -12.55
CA VAL A 182 2.28 28.04 -12.72
C VAL A 182 2.58 28.33 -14.20
N SER A 183 2.49 27.32 -15.06
CA SER A 183 2.63 27.39 -16.52
C SER A 183 3.98 27.99 -16.98
N PHE A 184 4.80 27.19 -17.65
CA PHE A 184 6.11 27.63 -18.14
C PHE A 184 6.23 27.46 -19.65
N ARG A 185 7.07 28.28 -20.29
CA ARG A 185 7.29 28.19 -21.74
C ARG A 185 8.12 26.97 -22.07
N THR A 186 7.71 26.24 -23.10
CA THR A 186 8.37 25.02 -23.56
C THR A 186 8.46 25.06 -25.09
N PRO A 187 9.43 25.79 -25.67
CA PRO A 187 9.64 25.84 -27.12
C PRO A 187 9.97 24.46 -27.73
N VAL A 188 10.35 23.49 -26.89
CA VAL A 188 10.64 22.10 -27.28
C VAL A 188 9.51 21.47 -28.10
N TRP A 189 8.26 21.71 -27.74
CA TRP A 189 7.15 20.98 -28.36
C TRP A 189 6.93 21.38 -29.81
N ASP A 190 7.08 22.67 -30.11
CA ASP A 190 7.05 23.17 -31.48
C ASP A 190 8.23 22.63 -32.29
N LEU A 191 9.43 22.58 -31.70
CA LEU A 191 10.63 22.02 -32.34
C LEU A 191 10.50 20.51 -32.62
N LEU A 192 9.80 19.77 -31.75
CA LEU A 192 9.52 18.35 -31.94
C LEU A 192 8.33 18.09 -32.88
N GLY A 193 7.64 19.12 -33.37
CA GLY A 193 6.46 18.97 -34.23
C GLY A 193 5.22 18.44 -33.49
N ILE A 194 5.15 18.67 -32.18
CA ILE A 194 4.02 18.28 -31.33
C ILE A 194 3.12 19.51 -31.16
N ALA A 195 2.35 19.81 -32.22
CA ALA A 195 1.48 20.99 -32.29
C ALA A 195 0.39 21.02 -31.19
N GLN A 196 0.12 19.89 -30.53
CA GLN A 196 -0.93 19.74 -29.52
C GLN A 196 -0.64 20.47 -28.20
N LEU A 197 0.64 20.77 -27.90
CA LEU A 197 1.04 21.28 -26.59
C LEU A 197 1.23 22.80 -26.55
N GLY A 198 1.22 23.46 -27.72
CA GLY A 198 1.47 24.89 -27.84
C GLY A 198 2.80 25.36 -27.21
N GLY A 199 2.99 26.68 -27.15
CA GLY A 199 4.23 27.28 -26.64
C GLY A 199 4.36 27.32 -25.11
N LYS A 200 3.36 26.89 -24.35
CA LYS A 200 3.35 26.88 -22.88
C LYS A 200 2.87 25.54 -22.36
N PHE A 201 3.61 24.95 -21.43
CA PHE A 201 3.20 23.80 -20.67
C PHE A 201 2.25 24.22 -19.55
N THR A 202 1.04 23.64 -19.53
CA THR A 202 0.00 23.89 -18.51
C THR A 202 -0.46 22.57 -17.89
N VAL A 203 -1.21 22.63 -16.79
CA VAL A 203 -1.85 21.45 -16.20
C VAL A 203 -2.78 20.73 -17.20
N PHE A 204 -3.43 21.49 -18.09
CA PHE A 204 -4.27 20.90 -19.13
C PHE A 204 -3.46 20.06 -20.09
N ASN A 205 -2.30 20.56 -20.53
CA ASN A 205 -1.38 19.80 -21.38
C ASN A 205 -0.86 18.55 -20.68
N LEU A 206 -0.53 18.64 -19.38
CA LEU A 206 -0.12 17.47 -18.60
C LEU A 206 -1.23 16.41 -18.58
N ILE A 207 -2.49 16.81 -18.38
CA ILE A 207 -3.64 15.90 -18.40
C ILE A 207 -3.83 15.30 -19.80
N GLN A 208 -3.72 16.10 -20.87
CA GLN A 208 -3.82 15.62 -22.25
C GLN A 208 -2.71 14.64 -22.62
N LEU A 209 -1.50 14.86 -22.12
CA LEU A 209 -0.36 13.96 -22.32
C LEU A 209 -0.50 12.68 -21.51
N SER A 210 -1.08 12.78 -20.31
CA SER A 210 -1.24 11.64 -19.43
C SER A 210 -2.22 10.61 -20.00
N HIS A 211 -1.89 9.34 -19.83
CA HIS A 211 -2.68 8.22 -20.32
C HIS A 211 -3.09 7.30 -19.17
N LEU A 212 -3.86 6.26 -19.48
CA LEU A 212 -4.47 5.34 -18.52
C LEU A 212 -3.51 4.80 -17.44
N GLY A 213 -2.25 4.48 -17.78
CA GLY A 213 -1.30 3.92 -16.82
C GLY A 213 -1.04 4.86 -15.64
N LEU A 214 -0.87 6.15 -15.90
CA LEU A 214 -0.63 7.15 -14.87
C LEU A 214 -1.84 7.27 -13.93
N TRP A 215 -3.04 7.39 -14.51
CA TRP A 215 -4.28 7.55 -13.72
C TRP A 215 -4.63 6.28 -12.94
N MET A 216 -4.36 5.10 -13.50
CA MET A 216 -4.52 3.83 -12.80
C MET A 216 -3.56 3.72 -11.62
N ALA A 217 -2.29 4.15 -11.79
CA ALA A 217 -1.33 4.20 -10.70
C ALA A 217 -1.82 5.14 -9.58
N PHE A 218 -2.22 6.36 -9.95
CA PHE A 218 -2.69 7.35 -8.99
C PHE A 218 -3.95 6.92 -8.25
N ALA A 219 -4.96 6.40 -8.95
CA ALA A 219 -6.18 5.87 -8.35
C ALA A 219 -5.88 4.71 -7.39
N SER A 220 -4.99 3.80 -7.78
CA SER A 220 -4.60 2.66 -6.94
C SER A 220 -3.86 3.10 -5.67
N LEU A 221 -3.02 4.12 -5.77
CA LEU A 221 -2.37 4.71 -4.60
C LEU A 221 -3.38 5.36 -3.65
N LEU A 222 -4.36 6.09 -4.17
CA LEU A 222 -5.41 6.72 -3.35
C LEU A 222 -6.22 5.67 -2.58
N VAL A 223 -6.68 4.62 -3.26
CA VAL A 223 -7.47 3.54 -2.63
C VAL A 223 -6.63 2.77 -1.61
N ASN A 224 -5.40 2.40 -1.96
CA ASN A 224 -4.52 1.73 -0.99
C ASN A 224 -4.32 2.62 0.25
N SER A 225 -4.00 3.91 0.05
CA SER A 225 -3.72 4.83 1.15
C SER A 225 -4.94 5.15 2.03
N SER A 226 -6.16 5.16 1.47
CA SER A 226 -7.38 5.39 2.24
C SER A 226 -7.66 4.28 3.24
N ILE A 227 -7.33 3.03 2.91
CA ILE A 227 -7.49 1.88 3.83
C ILE A 227 -6.55 2.01 5.04
N ALA A 228 -5.41 2.69 4.92
CA ALA A 228 -4.51 2.92 6.06
C ALA A 228 -4.99 3.98 7.06
N ARG A 229 -6.06 4.73 6.75
CA ARG A 229 -6.55 5.87 7.56
C ARG A 229 -7.50 5.46 8.69
N GLU A 230 -7.97 4.22 8.70
CA GLU A 230 -8.75 3.68 9.82
C GLU A 230 -7.82 3.47 11.03
N ASP A 231 -7.76 4.48 11.89
CA ASP A 231 -7.52 4.48 13.34
C ASP A 231 -8.23 5.69 13.95
#